data_AF-A0A955LT03-F1
#
_entry.id   AF-A0A955LT03-F1
#
_cell.length_a   1.000
_cell.length_b   1.000
_cell.length_c   1.000
_cell.angle_alpha   90.00
_cell.angle_beta   90.00
_cell.angle_gamma   90.00
#
_symmetry.space_group_name_H-M   'P 1'
#
loop_
_entity.id
_entity.type
_entity.pdbx_description
1 polymer ?
#
loop_
_entity_poly.entity_id
_entity_poly.type
_entity_poly.pdbx_seq_one_letter_code
_entity_poly.pdbx_strand_id
1 'polypeptide(L)' 'MSTTGSNATHSVFIAVGSNDGDREANIEKAFEILTSGGDIDITDKSSFREYPAVEQCSGQSPFLNG' A
#
# COMPACT_ATOMS: atom_id res chain seq x y z
N MET A 1 31.60 9.25 20.25
CA MET A 1 30.25 9.86 20.37
C MET A 1 29.26 8.83 19.89
N SER A 2 28.31 8.46 20.76
CA SER A 2 27.27 7.47 20.49
C SER A 2 26.06 8.15 19.84
N THR A 3 25.57 7.59 18.75
CA THR A 3 24.18 7.76 18.30
C THR A 3 23.61 6.36 18.04
N THR A 4 23.46 5.57 19.10
CA THR A 4 22.48 4.47 19.09
C THR A 4 21.10 5.10 19.07
N GLY A 5 20.63 5.51 17.89
CA GLY A 5 19.22 5.68 17.65
C GLY A 5 18.57 4.33 17.90
N SER A 6 17.56 4.26 18.77
CA SER A 6 16.80 3.03 18.97
C SER A 6 16.22 2.63 17.61
N ASN A 7 16.54 1.42 17.12
CA ASN A 7 15.73 0.76 16.09
C ASN A 7 14.38 0.40 16.74
N ALA A 8 13.55 1.41 16.98
CA ALA A 8 12.20 1.23 17.46
C ALA A 8 11.36 0.75 16.28
N THR A 9 10.68 -0.37 16.45
CA THR A 9 9.65 -0.80 15.51
C THR A 9 8.48 0.18 15.61
N HIS A 10 8.09 0.77 14.48
CA HIS A 10 6.94 1.68 14.40
C HIS A 10 5.78 0.97 13.70
N SER A 11 4.59 1.09 14.27
CA SER A 11 3.35 0.69 13.58
C SER A 11 2.87 1.84 12.70
N VAL A 12 2.63 1.54 11.42
CA VAL A 12 2.14 2.50 10.42
C VAL A 12 0.98 1.91 9.64
N PHE A 13 0.19 2.76 9.00
CA PHE A 13 -0.85 2.37 8.05
C PHE A 13 -0.48 2.92 6.68
N ILE A 14 -0.61 2.09 5.65
CA ILE A 14 -0.32 2.45 4.26
C ILE A 14 -1.60 2.18 3.46
N ALA A 15 -2.05 3.17 2.71
CA ALA A 15 -3.12 2.99 1.74
C ALA A 15 -2.50 2.61 0.39
N VAL A 16 -3.04 1.58 -0.25
CA VAL A 16 -2.64 1.15 -1.60
C VAL A 16 -3.85 1.13 -2.52
N GLY A 17 -3.66 1.48 -3.78
CA GLY A 17 -4.74 1.39 -4.76
C GLY A 17 -4.26 1.38 -6.20
N SER A 18 -5.05 0.75 -7.07
CA SER A 18 -4.81 0.67 -8.51
C SER A 18 -6.12 0.82 -9.26
N ASN A 19 -6.13 1.57 -10.36
CA ASN A 19 -7.28 1.72 -11.25
C ASN A 19 -7.04 1.24 -12.67
N ASP A 20 -5.84 0.77 -12.99
CA ASP A 20 -5.47 0.31 -14.34
C ASP A 20 -5.01 -1.14 -14.35
N GLY A 21 -5.27 -1.83 -15.46
CA GLY A 21 -4.86 -3.22 -15.70
C GLY A 21 -5.37 -4.22 -14.66
N ASP A 22 -4.53 -5.21 -14.33
CA ASP A 22 -4.78 -6.18 -13.26
C ASP A 22 -4.51 -5.51 -11.90
N ARG A 23 -5.56 -4.86 -11.39
CA ARG A 23 -5.48 -4.02 -10.18
C ARG A 23 -5.11 -4.83 -8.94
N GLU A 24 -5.58 -6.06 -8.82
CA GLU A 24 -5.27 -6.94 -7.69
C GLU A 24 -3.81 -7.37 -7.73
N ALA A 25 -3.32 -7.82 -8.90
CA ALA A 25 -1.92 -8.20 -9.07
C ALA A 25 -0.97 -7.01 -8.84
N ASN A 26 -1.35 -5.80 -9.25
CA ASN A 26 -0.57 -4.59 -9.01
C ASN A 26 -0.44 -4.29 -7.50
N ILE A 27 -1.53 -4.41 -6.75
CA ILE A 27 -1.54 -4.18 -5.30
C ILE A 27 -0.72 -5.25 -4.58
N GLU A 28 -0.89 -6.53 -4.93
CA GLU A 28 -0.08 -7.60 -4.35
C GLU A 28 1.41 -7.42 -4.67
N LYS A 29 1.75 -6.97 -5.89
CA LYS A 29 3.13 -6.68 -6.24
C LYS A 29 3.72 -5.54 -5.40
N ALA A 30 2.92 -4.53 -5.05
CA ALA A 30 3.36 -3.46 -4.16
C ALA A 30 3.71 -3.99 -2.76
N PHE A 31 2.93 -4.93 -2.22
CA PHE A 31 3.24 -5.57 -0.94
C PHE A 31 4.53 -6.41 -0.98
N GLU A 32 4.77 -7.15 -2.07
CA GLU A 32 6.03 -7.87 -2.26
C GLU A 32 7.23 -6.92 -2.25
N ILE A 33 7.12 -5.78 -2.94
CA ILE A 33 8.20 -4.78 -3.02
C ILE A 33 8.45 -4.16 -1.64
N LEU A 34 7.38 -3.79 -0.92
CA LEU A 34 7.49 -3.19 0.43
C LEU A 34 8.24 -4.11 1.40
N THR A 35 7.98 -5.41 1.36
CA THR A 35 8.61 -6.38 2.27
C THR A 35 9.98 -6.88 1.81
N SER A 36 10.36 -6.66 0.54
CA SER A 36 11.61 -7.17 -0.04
C SER A 36 12.90 -6.66 0.62
N GLY A 37 12.84 -5.50 1.28
CA GLY A 37 13.99 -4.88 1.95
C GLY A 37 14.27 -5.41 3.36
N GLY A 38 13.34 -6.16 3.97
CA GLY A 38 13.48 -6.70 5.33
C GLY A 38 13.25 -5.71 6.48
N ASP A 39 13.10 -4.41 6.20
CA ASP A 39 12.81 -3.37 7.21
C ASP A 39 11.31 -3.20 7.49
N ILE A 40 10.45 -3.78 6.65
CA ILE A 40 8.99 -3.67 6.74
C ILE A 40 8.39 -5.07 6.91
N ASP A 41 7.59 -5.22 7.96
CA ASP A 41 6.76 -6.39 8.22
C ASP A 41 5.28 -5.99 8.07
N ILE A 42 4.56 -6.66 7.17
CA ILE A 42 3.12 -6.44 6.98
C ILE A 42 2.37 -7.38 7.91
N THR A 43 1.84 -6.82 9.00
CA THR A 43 1.14 -7.59 10.04
C THR A 43 -0.35 -7.77 9.78
N ASP A 44 -0.96 -6.92 8.94
CA ASP A 44 -2.36 -7.03 8.56
C ASP A 44 -2.60 -6.40 7.17
N LYS A 45 -3.65 -6.85 6.49
CA LYS A 45 -4.12 -6.32 5.20
C LYS A 45 -5.62 -6.13 5.24
N SER A 46 -6.09 -4.96 4.83
CA SER A 46 -7.53 -4.73 4.71
C SER A 46 -8.11 -5.48 3.50
N SER A 47 -9.42 -5.67 3.50
CA SER A 47 -10.13 -6.21 2.32
C SER A 47 -10.12 -5.21 1.19
N PHE A 48 -9.86 -5.67 -0.05
CA PHE A 48 -9.93 -4.81 -1.21
C PHE A 48 -11.35 -4.32 -1.48
N ARG A 49 -11.48 -3.03 -1.73
CA ARG A 49 -12.76 -2.37 -2.01
C ARG A 49 -12.64 -1.47 -3.23
N GLU A 50 -13.62 -1.59 -4.10
CA GLU A 50 -13.72 -0.73 -5.28
C GLU A 50 -14.39 0.60 -4.94
N TYR A 51 -13.77 1.69 -5.34
CA TYR A 51 -14.30 3.05 -5.19
C TYR A 51 -14.21 3.80 -6.52
N PRO A 52 -15.20 4.66 -6.83
CA PRO A 52 -15.08 5.59 -7.95
C PRO A 52 -13.80 6.43 -7.83
N ALA A 53 -13.22 6.81 -8.97
CA ALA A 53 -12.19 7.84 -8.97
C ALA A 53 -12.75 9.13 -8.33
N VAL A 54 -11.92 9.82 -7.54
CA VAL A 54 -12.31 11.10 -6.92
C VAL A 54 -12.75 12.08 -8.00
N GLU A 55 -13.65 13.02 -7.66
CA GLU A 55 -14.37 13.85 -8.62
C GLU A 55 -13.48 14.56 -9.65
N GLN A 56 -12.27 14.98 -9.26
CA GLN A 56 -11.31 15.62 -10.17
C GLN A 56 -10.75 14.69 -11.27
N CYS A 57 -10.99 13.38 -11.16
CA CYS A 57 -10.57 12.33 -12.07
C CYS A 57 -11.77 11.67 -12.78
N SER A 58 -12.91 12.38 -12.89
CA SER A 58 -14.12 11.88 -13.54
C SER A 58 -13.83 11.34 -14.95
N GLY A 59 -14.25 10.10 -15.23
CA GLY A 59 -14.01 9.42 -16.50
C GLY A 59 -12.90 8.37 -16.48
N GLN A 60 -12.12 8.30 -15.39
CA GLN A 60 -11.19 7.19 -15.16
C GLN A 60 -11.90 5.95 -14.59
N SER A 61 -11.27 4.79 -14.79
CA SER A 61 -11.69 3.54 -14.17
C SER A 61 -11.73 3.65 -12.64
N PRO A 62 -12.64 2.91 -11.96
CA PRO A 62 -12.66 2.81 -10.51
C PRO A 62 -11.35 2.25 -9.94
N PHE A 63 -10.97 2.76 -8.77
CA PHE A 63 -9.82 2.25 -8.01
C PHE A 63 -10.23 1.06 -7.15
N LEU A 64 -9.43 -0.01 -7.20
CA LEU A 64 -9.40 -1.01 -6.14
C LEU A 64 -8.46 -0.49 -5.04
N ASN A 65 -8.91 -0.44 -3.79
CA ASN A 65 -8.16 0.12 -2.66
C ASN A 65 -8.08 -0.87 -1.50
N GLY A 66 -6.99 -0.83 -0.74
CA GLY A 66 -6.73 -1.68 0.43
C GLY A 66 -5.80 -1.03 1.45
#